data_AF-A0A972ZA63-F1
#
_entry.id   AF-A0A972ZA63-F1
#
_cell.length_a   1.000
_cell.length_b   1.000
_cell.length_c   1.000
_cell.angle_alpha   90.00
_cell.angle_beta   90.00
_cell.angle_gamma   90.00
#
_symmetry.space_group_name_H-M   'P 1'
#
loop_
_entity.id
_entity.type
_entity.pdbx_description
1 polymer ?
#
loop_
_entity_poly.entity_id
_entity_poly.type
_entity_poly.pdbx_seq_one_letter_code
_entity_poly.pdbx_strand_id
1 'polypeptide(L)'
;MLQKAEETRVVKYSVVEADIANMRSIYMDLVITDLNDAEQFKQVKEARLIVKSKRCAVEKERKLLNSDALVWQKKVNGKAKEIFTLIEPIETHLQAEEQKVLDEQERIKAEEAAKESAMLEKRFGDLFAVGYTSTPMELNILTDDEFQCLLDDKTFEFNEAQKAKADEEAAEKKRLADEAAARKAEAKRLADQKAEQDAKEAALKKQADELAAHQKELQDEKDRIALEEAEKKAAEHRKIKAAADAKAKAEKDAKDAEERELAAENEAKRKLALLPDKEKLTEWVNNFEIPDMPDIESREVLEIGRIGVEYIELTLHGMLKEIEEL
;
A
#
# COMPACT_ATOMS: atom_id res chain seq x y z
N MET A 1 -15.13 -109.18 -25.03
CA MET A 1 -15.48 -110.59 -24.77
C MET A 1 -15.84 -110.74 -23.30
N LEU A 2 -17.13 -110.66 -22.97
CA LEU A 2 -17.72 -111.18 -21.72
C LEU A 2 -19.25 -111.15 -21.90
N GLN A 3 -19.73 -111.95 -22.85
CA GLN A 3 -21.11 -112.43 -22.84
C GLN A 3 -21.14 -113.55 -21.79
N LYS A 4 -21.64 -113.24 -20.59
CA LYS A 4 -22.01 -114.26 -19.61
C LYS A 4 -23.49 -114.06 -19.32
N ALA A 5 -24.24 -115.11 -19.60
CA ALA A 5 -25.69 -115.17 -19.57
C ALA A 5 -26.28 -114.52 -18.32
N GLU A 6 -27.27 -113.65 -18.51
CA GLU A 6 -28.28 -113.38 -17.49
C GLU A 6 -29.11 -114.67 -17.33
N GLU A 7 -28.56 -115.64 -16.59
CA GLU A 7 -29.40 -116.63 -15.93
C GLU A 7 -30.25 -115.86 -14.91
N THR A 8 -31.47 -115.53 -15.30
CA THR A 8 -32.52 -115.11 -14.36
C THR A 8 -32.63 -116.22 -13.31
N ARG A 9 -31.91 -116.09 -12.20
CA ARG A 9 -32.00 -117.00 -11.06
C ARG A 9 -33.38 -116.86 -10.47
N VAL A 10 -34.32 -117.67 -10.96
CA VAL A 10 -35.66 -117.77 -10.39
C VAL A 10 -35.50 -118.25 -8.95
N VAL A 11 -35.78 -117.35 -8.00
CA VAL A 11 -35.75 -117.63 -6.57
C VAL A 11 -36.96 -118.50 -6.22
N LYS A 12 -36.73 -119.80 -6.03
CA LYS A 12 -37.77 -120.74 -5.60
C LYS A 12 -37.69 -120.91 -4.09
N TYR A 13 -38.81 -120.72 -3.40
CA TYR A 13 -38.97 -121.07 -1.99
C TYR A 13 -39.65 -122.42 -1.86
N SER A 14 -39.29 -123.16 -0.81
CA SER A 14 -39.93 -124.44 -0.44
C SER A 14 -41.39 -124.29 0.02
N VAL A 15 -41.80 -123.08 0.43
CA VAL A 15 -43.20 -122.75 0.75
C VAL A 15 -43.76 -121.93 -0.40
N VAL A 16 -44.73 -122.49 -1.12
CA VAL A 16 -45.37 -121.80 -2.25
C VAL A 16 -46.70 -121.18 -1.85
N GLU A 17 -47.20 -120.25 -2.67
CA GLU A 17 -48.48 -119.56 -2.41
C GLU A 17 -49.64 -120.53 -2.19
N ALA A 18 -49.63 -121.68 -2.87
CA ALA A 18 -50.60 -122.75 -2.67
C ALA A 18 -50.56 -123.36 -1.26
N ASP A 19 -49.37 -123.54 -0.66
CA ASP A 19 -49.24 -124.04 0.72
C ASP A 19 -49.81 -123.03 1.71
N ILE A 20 -49.57 -121.74 1.47
CA ILE A 20 -50.10 -120.65 2.31
C ILE A 20 -51.62 -120.59 2.20
N ALA A 21 -52.18 -120.71 0.99
CA ALA A 21 -53.62 -120.74 0.76
C ALA A 21 -54.29 -121.94 1.46
N ASN A 22 -53.68 -123.13 1.40
CA ASN A 22 -54.18 -124.33 2.08
C ASN A 22 -54.12 -124.17 3.61
N MET A 23 -53.00 -123.72 4.17
CA MET A 23 -52.90 -123.43 5.60
C MET A 23 -53.91 -122.38 6.05
N ARG A 24 -54.17 -121.37 5.21
CA ARG A 24 -55.17 -120.33 5.48
C ARG A 24 -56.57 -120.93 5.57
N SER A 25 -56.96 -121.74 4.58
CA SER A 25 -58.27 -122.41 4.55
C SER A 25 -58.49 -123.30 5.77
N ILE A 26 -57.47 -124.06 6.18
CA ILE A 26 -57.60 -125.05 7.26
C ILE A 26 -57.48 -124.40 8.65
N TYR A 27 -56.58 -123.44 8.84
CA TYR A 27 -56.23 -122.95 10.18
C TYR A 27 -56.94 -121.64 10.57
N MET A 28 -57.44 -120.84 9.62
CA MET A 28 -58.12 -119.58 9.98
C MET A 28 -59.48 -119.78 10.62
N ASP A 29 -60.13 -120.92 10.35
CA ASP A 29 -61.43 -121.26 10.94
C ASP A 29 -61.30 -121.90 12.33
N LEU A 30 -60.08 -122.18 12.81
CA LEU A 30 -59.84 -122.72 14.15
C LEU A 30 -60.09 -121.63 15.21
N VAL A 31 -61.14 -121.82 16.01
CA VAL A 31 -61.53 -120.93 17.10
C VAL A 31 -61.64 -121.73 18.40
N ILE A 32 -61.05 -121.22 19.48
CA ILE A 32 -61.23 -121.77 20.83
C ILE A 32 -62.51 -121.18 21.41
N THR A 33 -63.53 -122.01 21.60
CA THR A 33 -64.86 -121.61 22.07
C THR A 33 -65.05 -121.80 23.58
N ASP A 34 -64.31 -122.73 24.19
CA ASP A 34 -64.25 -122.97 25.64
C ASP A 34 -62.80 -122.94 26.13
N LEU A 35 -62.56 -122.18 27.20
CA LEU A 35 -61.23 -121.99 27.79
C LEU A 35 -60.69 -123.24 28.51
N ASN A 36 -61.55 -124.21 28.84
CA ASN A 36 -61.17 -125.47 29.46
C ASN A 36 -61.05 -126.64 28.46
N ASP A 37 -61.34 -126.41 27.17
CA ASP A 37 -61.21 -127.42 26.12
C ASP A 37 -59.74 -127.57 25.72
N ALA A 38 -59.10 -128.56 26.34
CA ALA A 38 -57.70 -128.90 26.09
C ALA A 38 -57.43 -129.34 24.64
N GLU A 39 -58.44 -129.87 23.93
CA GLU A 39 -58.29 -130.38 22.56
C GLU A 39 -58.33 -129.23 21.54
N GLN A 40 -59.27 -128.29 21.68
CA GLN A 40 -59.30 -127.07 20.84
C GLN A 40 -58.02 -126.24 21.01
N PHE A 41 -57.55 -126.07 22.25
CA PHE A 41 -56.29 -125.38 22.53
C PHE A 41 -55.09 -126.09 21.87
N LYS A 42 -55.06 -127.42 21.96
CA LYS A 42 -53.99 -128.23 21.35
C LYS A 42 -53.97 -128.06 19.83
N GLN A 43 -55.12 -128.12 19.16
CA GLN A 43 -55.23 -127.94 17.71
C GLN A 43 -54.73 -126.55 17.24
N VAL A 44 -55.14 -125.47 17.91
CA VAL A 44 -54.67 -124.11 17.59
C VAL A 44 -53.17 -123.96 17.86
N LYS A 45 -52.68 -124.52 18.97
CA LYS A 45 -51.25 -124.50 19.31
C LYS A 45 -50.42 -125.24 18.27
N GLU A 46 -50.85 -126.42 17.84
CA GLU A 46 -50.19 -127.22 16.82
C GLU A 46 -50.18 -126.50 15.45
N ALA A 47 -51.32 -125.96 15.01
CA ALA A 47 -51.40 -125.15 13.79
C ALA A 47 -50.44 -123.94 13.83
N ARG A 48 -50.39 -123.21 14.95
CA ARG A 48 -49.45 -122.09 15.15
C ARG A 48 -47.99 -122.55 15.04
N LEU A 49 -47.64 -123.70 15.63
CA LEU A 49 -46.29 -124.24 15.57
C LEU A 49 -45.90 -124.62 14.13
N ILE A 50 -46.83 -125.20 13.36
CA ILE A 50 -46.62 -125.53 11.94
C ILE A 50 -46.37 -124.27 11.11
N VAL A 51 -47.23 -123.25 11.22
CA VAL A 51 -47.07 -121.98 10.49
C VAL A 51 -45.78 -121.27 10.88
N LYS A 52 -45.46 -121.23 12.19
CA LYS A 52 -44.19 -120.66 12.68
C LYS A 52 -42.99 -121.42 12.11
N SER A 53 -43.04 -122.74 12.07
CA SER A 53 -41.99 -123.60 11.50
C SER A 53 -41.75 -123.28 10.03
N LYS A 54 -42.82 -123.17 9.23
CA LYS A 54 -42.76 -122.79 7.80
C LYS A 54 -42.16 -121.40 7.60
N ARG A 55 -42.57 -120.40 8.39
CA ARG A 55 -41.95 -119.05 8.37
C ARG A 55 -40.45 -119.09 8.69
N CYS A 56 -40.06 -119.88 9.70
CA CYS A 56 -38.65 -120.07 10.04
C CYS A 56 -37.87 -120.77 8.92
N ALA A 57 -38.49 -121.69 8.18
CA ALA A 57 -37.87 -122.34 7.02
C ALA A 57 -37.60 -121.34 5.89
N VAL A 58 -38.58 -120.50 5.56
CA VAL A 58 -38.42 -119.42 4.55
C VAL A 58 -37.27 -118.47 4.92
N GLU A 59 -37.17 -118.07 6.19
CA GLU A 59 -36.07 -117.19 6.63
C GLU A 59 -34.70 -117.89 6.58
N LYS A 60 -34.63 -119.18 6.89
CA LYS A 60 -33.39 -119.97 6.72
C LYS A 60 -33.01 -120.08 5.24
N GLU A 61 -33.98 -120.31 4.36
CA GLU A 61 -33.81 -120.41 2.92
C GLU A 61 -33.36 -119.05 2.34
N ARG A 62 -33.94 -117.93 2.76
CA ARG A 62 -33.48 -116.57 2.40
C ARG A 62 -32.02 -116.34 2.78
N LYS A 63 -31.63 -116.72 4.00
CA LYS A 63 -30.24 -116.58 4.47
C LYS A 63 -29.27 -117.45 3.68
N LEU A 64 -29.68 -118.67 3.32
CA LEU A 64 -28.90 -119.58 2.49
C LEU A 64 -28.74 -119.03 1.07
N LEU A 65 -29.82 -118.57 0.45
CA LEU A 65 -29.78 -118.01 -0.91
C LEU A 65 -28.94 -116.73 -0.99
N ASN A 66 -28.91 -115.93 0.09
CA ASN A 66 -28.10 -114.71 0.15
C ASN A 66 -26.66 -114.93 0.62
N SER A 67 -26.28 -116.11 1.14
CA SER A 67 -24.95 -116.31 1.72
C SER A 67 -23.85 -116.07 0.69
N ASP A 68 -24.00 -116.62 -0.51
CA ASP A 68 -23.00 -116.52 -1.56
C ASP A 68 -22.86 -115.08 -2.07
N ALA A 69 -23.98 -114.36 -2.19
CA ALA A 69 -23.98 -112.95 -2.58
C ALA A 69 -23.26 -112.08 -1.54
N LEU A 70 -23.51 -112.31 -0.25
CA LEU A 70 -22.85 -111.57 0.84
C LEU A 70 -21.36 -111.89 0.92
N VAL A 71 -20.97 -113.15 0.71
CA VAL A 71 -19.56 -113.57 0.65
C VAL A 71 -18.86 -112.90 -0.53
N TRP A 72 -19.49 -112.92 -1.71
CA TRP A 72 -18.96 -112.26 -2.90
C TRP A 72 -18.81 -110.75 -2.71
N GLN A 73 -19.84 -110.07 -2.20
CA GLN A 73 -19.80 -108.63 -1.91
C GLN A 73 -18.65 -108.28 -0.95
N LYS A 74 -18.48 -109.04 0.14
CA LYS A 74 -17.36 -108.85 1.07
C LYS A 74 -16.01 -109.04 0.40
N LYS A 75 -15.87 -110.04 -0.49
CA LYS A 75 -14.64 -110.28 -1.24
C LYS A 75 -14.30 -109.12 -2.18
N VAL A 76 -15.29 -108.62 -2.92
CA VAL A 76 -15.12 -107.46 -3.82
C VAL A 76 -14.71 -106.21 -3.04
N ASN A 77 -15.43 -105.91 -1.95
CA ASN A 77 -15.14 -104.74 -1.14
C ASN A 77 -13.78 -104.85 -0.43
N GLY A 78 -13.42 -106.03 0.05
CA GLY A 78 -12.10 -106.31 0.61
C GLY A 78 -10.99 -106.06 -0.39
N LYS A 79 -11.16 -106.54 -1.64
CA LYS A 79 -10.16 -106.33 -2.68
C LYS A 79 -10.05 -104.88 -3.12
N ALA A 80 -11.18 -104.16 -3.22
CA ALA A 80 -11.17 -102.72 -3.48
C ALA A 80 -10.41 -101.97 -2.37
N LYS A 81 -10.65 -102.31 -1.10
CA LYS A 81 -9.93 -101.71 0.03
C LYS A 81 -8.43 -101.98 -0.01
N GLU A 82 -8.01 -103.21 -0.33
CA GLU A 82 -6.58 -103.54 -0.54
C GLU A 82 -5.98 -102.66 -1.65
N ILE A 83 -6.66 -102.52 -2.78
CA ILE A 83 -6.18 -101.72 -3.91
C ILE A 83 -6.10 -100.23 -3.52
N PHE A 84 -7.11 -99.68 -2.85
CA PHE A 84 -7.07 -98.29 -2.37
C PHE A 84 -5.92 -98.05 -1.40
N THR A 85 -5.68 -98.97 -0.47
CA THR A 85 -4.56 -98.88 0.48
C THR A 85 -3.19 -98.82 -0.24
N LEU A 86 -3.08 -99.44 -1.42
CA LEU A 86 -1.85 -99.41 -2.23
C LEU A 86 -1.74 -98.16 -3.10
N ILE A 87 -2.86 -97.65 -3.64
CA ILE A 87 -2.88 -96.50 -4.56
C ILE A 87 -2.77 -95.16 -3.81
N GLU A 88 -3.45 -95.01 -2.67
CA GLU A 88 -3.53 -93.77 -1.90
C GLU A 88 -2.16 -93.14 -1.57
N PRO A 89 -1.13 -93.87 -1.07
CA PRO A 89 0.18 -93.28 -0.82
C PRO A 89 0.91 -92.88 -2.11
N ILE A 90 0.66 -93.56 -3.24
CA ILE A 90 1.24 -93.21 -4.54
C ILE A 90 0.62 -91.89 -5.02
N GLU A 91 -0.71 -91.78 -4.98
CA GLU A 91 -1.43 -90.56 -5.34
C GLU A 91 -0.99 -89.38 -4.48
N THR A 92 -0.91 -89.58 -3.15
CA THR A 92 -0.46 -88.55 -2.21
C THR A 92 0.96 -88.08 -2.52
N HIS A 93 1.88 -89.00 -2.83
CA HIS A 93 3.24 -88.64 -3.23
C HIS A 93 3.27 -87.83 -4.52
N LEU A 94 2.54 -88.27 -5.55
CA LEU A 94 2.49 -87.57 -6.84
C LEU A 94 1.86 -86.18 -6.73
N GLN A 95 0.78 -86.04 -5.96
CA GLN A 95 0.18 -84.74 -5.65
C GLN A 95 1.16 -83.80 -4.93
N ALA A 96 1.95 -84.33 -3.99
CA ALA A 96 2.96 -83.54 -3.30
C ALA A 96 4.09 -83.07 -4.24
N GLU A 97 4.53 -83.90 -5.18
CA GLU A 97 5.53 -83.49 -6.18
C GLU A 97 4.96 -82.48 -7.20
N GLU A 98 3.72 -82.65 -7.63
CA GLU A 98 3.02 -81.67 -8.48
C GLU A 98 2.92 -80.31 -7.78
N GLN A 99 2.50 -80.30 -6.51
CA GLN A 99 2.36 -79.06 -5.74
C GLN A 99 3.70 -78.33 -5.59
N LYS A 100 4.81 -79.03 -5.36
CA LYS A 100 6.15 -78.39 -5.31
C LYS A 100 6.48 -77.62 -6.59
N VAL A 101 6.13 -78.17 -7.76
CA VAL A 101 6.39 -77.51 -9.05
C VAL A 101 5.48 -76.30 -9.22
N LEU A 102 4.20 -76.41 -8.86
CA LEU A 102 3.26 -75.29 -8.94
C LEU A 102 3.68 -74.15 -8.01
N ASP A 103 4.05 -74.46 -6.77
CA ASP A 103 4.50 -73.49 -5.77
C ASP A 103 5.78 -72.76 -6.26
N GLU A 104 6.73 -73.49 -6.85
CA GLU A 104 7.97 -72.89 -7.37
C GLU A 104 7.70 -72.02 -8.61
N GLN A 105 6.79 -72.43 -9.50
CA GLN A 105 6.37 -71.61 -10.64
C GLN A 105 5.68 -70.33 -10.19
N GLU A 106 4.84 -70.39 -9.16
CA GLU A 106 4.22 -69.21 -8.56
C GLU A 106 5.26 -68.30 -7.91
N ARG A 107 6.23 -68.87 -7.18
CA ARG A 107 7.34 -68.12 -6.58
C ARG A 107 8.17 -67.39 -7.63
N ILE A 108 8.54 -68.06 -8.72
CA ILE A 108 9.31 -67.47 -9.81
C ILE A 108 8.52 -66.33 -10.48
N LYS A 109 7.23 -66.54 -10.80
CA LYS A 109 6.38 -65.48 -11.36
C LYS A 109 6.23 -64.28 -10.44
N ALA A 110 6.07 -64.52 -9.14
CA ALA A 110 5.98 -63.44 -8.15
C ALA A 110 7.30 -62.67 -8.03
N GLU A 111 8.45 -63.36 -8.08
CA GLU A 111 9.77 -62.74 -8.05
C GLU A 111 10.05 -61.91 -9.32
N GLU A 112 9.67 -62.42 -10.50
CA GLU A 112 9.76 -61.69 -11.77
C GLU A 112 8.86 -60.44 -11.78
N ALA A 113 7.59 -60.58 -11.39
CA ALA A 113 6.66 -59.45 -11.30
C ALA A 113 7.13 -58.39 -10.27
N ALA A 114 7.74 -58.82 -9.16
CA ALA A 114 8.33 -57.91 -8.18
C ALA A 114 9.56 -57.17 -8.73
N LYS A 115 10.43 -57.86 -9.48
CA LYS A 115 11.57 -57.24 -10.17
C LYS A 115 11.13 -56.22 -11.22
N GLU A 116 10.14 -56.57 -12.03
CA GLU A 116 9.55 -55.65 -13.03
C GLU A 116 8.93 -54.42 -12.34
N SER A 117 8.16 -54.63 -11.28
CA SER A 117 7.53 -53.53 -10.53
C SER A 117 8.57 -52.60 -9.90
N ALA A 118 9.61 -53.16 -9.27
CA ALA A 118 10.70 -52.37 -8.67
C ALA A 118 11.51 -51.60 -9.72
N MET A 119 11.76 -52.21 -10.89
CA MET A 119 12.40 -51.53 -12.02
C MET A 119 11.56 -50.35 -12.49
N LEU A 120 10.26 -50.55 -12.71
CA LEU A 120 9.34 -49.50 -13.15
C LEU A 120 9.22 -48.36 -12.13
N GLU A 121 9.13 -48.69 -10.85
CA GLU A 121 9.08 -47.69 -9.77
C GLU A 121 10.36 -46.83 -9.76
N LYS A 122 11.53 -47.47 -9.89
CA LYS A 122 12.80 -46.75 -10.01
C LYS A 122 12.81 -45.84 -11.24
N ARG A 123 12.47 -46.37 -12.41
CA ARG A 123 12.43 -45.61 -13.67
C ARG A 123 11.52 -44.39 -13.59
N PHE A 124 10.35 -44.58 -12.99
CA PHE A 124 9.40 -43.50 -12.75
C PHE A 124 9.95 -42.45 -11.78
N GLY A 125 10.57 -42.87 -10.68
CA GLY A 125 11.18 -41.98 -9.69
C GLY A 125 12.32 -41.14 -10.27
N ASP A 126 13.19 -41.75 -11.06
CA ASP A 126 14.33 -41.07 -11.71
C ASP A 126 13.85 -39.97 -12.67
N LEU A 127 12.83 -40.26 -13.50
CA LEU A 127 12.23 -39.26 -14.41
C LEU A 127 11.45 -38.17 -13.66
N PHE A 128 10.73 -38.55 -12.62
CA PHE A 128 9.99 -37.59 -11.79
C PHE A 128 10.93 -36.59 -11.09
N ALA A 129 12.12 -37.05 -10.66
CA ALA A 129 13.13 -36.19 -10.04
C ALA A 129 13.64 -35.09 -10.97
N VAL A 130 13.61 -35.31 -12.28
CA VAL A 130 13.96 -34.31 -13.32
C VAL A 130 12.73 -33.60 -13.89
N GLY A 131 11.59 -33.66 -13.20
CA GLY A 131 10.37 -32.93 -13.57
C GLY A 131 9.62 -33.52 -14.76
N TYR A 132 9.96 -34.73 -15.20
CA TYR A 132 9.28 -35.41 -16.29
C TYR A 132 8.30 -36.47 -15.76
N THR A 133 7.09 -36.51 -16.31
CA THR A 133 6.06 -37.50 -15.94
C THR A 133 5.76 -38.38 -17.14
N SER A 134 5.86 -39.70 -16.96
CA SER A 134 5.51 -40.71 -17.96
C SER A 134 4.57 -41.74 -17.36
N THR A 135 3.87 -42.51 -18.18
CA THR A 135 2.99 -43.57 -17.70
C THR A 135 3.76 -44.87 -17.49
N PRO A 136 3.35 -45.73 -16.53
CA PRO A 136 3.97 -47.05 -16.35
C PRO A 136 3.97 -47.90 -17.62
N MET A 137 2.95 -47.75 -18.47
CA MET A 137 2.83 -48.48 -19.74
C MET A 137 3.94 -48.09 -20.73
N GLU A 138 4.26 -46.81 -20.83
CA GLU A 138 5.34 -46.30 -21.69
C GLU A 138 6.71 -46.72 -21.16
N LEU A 139 6.93 -46.70 -19.85
CA LEU A 139 8.21 -47.09 -19.27
C LEU A 139 8.48 -48.59 -19.36
N ASN A 140 7.43 -49.42 -19.41
CA ASN A 140 7.55 -50.87 -19.48
C ASN A 140 8.00 -51.40 -20.85
N ILE A 141 7.73 -50.63 -21.92
CA ILE A 141 8.13 -51.03 -23.27
C ILE A 141 9.56 -50.63 -23.61
N LEU A 142 10.18 -49.76 -22.80
CA LEU A 142 11.55 -49.30 -23.04
C LEU A 142 12.57 -50.35 -22.61
N THR A 143 13.55 -50.58 -23.45
CA THR A 143 14.80 -51.25 -23.06
C THR A 143 15.56 -50.39 -22.04
N ASP A 144 16.51 -50.98 -21.32
CA ASP A 144 17.36 -50.24 -20.36
C ASP A 144 18.12 -49.09 -21.05
N ASP A 145 18.62 -49.32 -22.26
CA ASP A 145 19.37 -48.32 -23.03
C ASP A 145 18.46 -47.17 -23.49
N GLU A 146 17.23 -47.45 -23.94
CA GLU A 146 16.26 -46.43 -24.31
C GLU A 146 15.80 -45.60 -23.11
N PHE A 147 15.57 -46.26 -21.96
CA PHE A 147 15.26 -45.56 -20.72
C PHE A 147 16.41 -44.64 -20.29
N GLN A 148 17.66 -45.12 -20.36
CA GLN A 148 18.81 -44.29 -19.99
C GLN A 148 18.96 -43.09 -20.93
N CYS A 149 18.80 -43.28 -22.25
CA CYS A 149 18.79 -42.17 -23.21
C CYS A 149 17.71 -41.13 -22.88
N LEU A 150 16.50 -41.59 -22.56
CA LEU A 150 15.40 -40.70 -22.18
C LEU A 150 15.71 -39.94 -20.88
N LEU A 151 16.24 -40.64 -19.86
CA LEU A 151 16.61 -40.02 -18.59
C LEU A 151 17.71 -38.97 -18.78
N ASP A 152 18.74 -39.26 -19.59
CA ASP A 152 19.83 -38.33 -19.85
C ASP A 152 19.34 -37.06 -20.59
N ASP A 153 18.49 -37.23 -21.60
CA ASP A 153 17.86 -36.12 -22.33
C ASP A 153 17.05 -35.21 -21.38
N LYS A 154 16.18 -35.81 -20.55
CA LYS A 154 15.34 -35.06 -19.61
C LYS A 154 16.13 -34.46 -18.46
N THR A 155 17.19 -35.12 -18.01
CA THR A 155 18.14 -34.55 -17.04
C THR A 155 18.84 -33.33 -17.61
N PHE A 156 19.26 -33.38 -18.88
CA PHE A 156 19.87 -32.24 -19.55
C PHE A 156 18.90 -31.05 -19.68
N GLU A 157 17.68 -31.29 -20.18
CA GLU A 157 16.63 -30.26 -20.29
C GLU A 157 16.32 -29.62 -18.92
N PHE A 158 16.18 -30.43 -17.87
CA PHE A 158 15.92 -29.95 -16.51
C PHE A 158 17.05 -29.08 -15.98
N ASN A 159 18.30 -29.51 -16.15
CA ASN A 159 19.46 -28.76 -15.66
C ASN A 159 19.64 -27.43 -16.40
N GLU A 160 19.42 -27.40 -17.71
CA GLU A 160 19.47 -26.16 -18.49
C GLU A 160 18.35 -25.20 -18.07
N ALA A 161 17.13 -25.70 -17.84
CA ALA A 161 16.02 -24.87 -17.34
C ALA A 161 16.32 -24.30 -15.94
N GLN A 162 16.87 -25.12 -15.04
CA GLN A 162 17.26 -24.70 -13.69
C GLN A 162 18.37 -23.65 -13.72
N LYS A 163 19.34 -23.81 -14.61
CA LYS A 163 20.43 -22.84 -14.80
C LYS A 163 19.90 -21.53 -15.37
N ALA A 164 19.04 -21.57 -16.40
CA ALA A 164 18.43 -20.37 -16.97
C ALA A 164 17.64 -19.59 -15.92
N LYS A 165 16.87 -20.29 -15.07
CA LYS A 165 16.15 -19.68 -13.96
C LYS A 165 17.10 -19.06 -12.92
N ALA A 166 18.18 -19.76 -12.55
CA ALA A 166 19.18 -19.23 -11.63
C ALA A 166 19.89 -18.00 -12.19
N ASP A 167 20.20 -17.99 -13.49
CA ASP A 167 20.82 -16.86 -14.18
C ASP A 167 19.86 -15.66 -14.26
N GLU A 168 18.57 -15.89 -14.52
CA GLU A 168 17.52 -14.85 -14.48
C GLU A 168 17.36 -14.26 -13.07
N GLU A 169 17.27 -15.09 -12.04
CA GLU A 169 17.20 -14.65 -10.65
C GLU A 169 18.46 -13.86 -10.23
N ALA A 170 19.64 -14.28 -10.68
CA ALA A 170 20.89 -13.56 -10.43
C ALA A 170 20.93 -12.21 -11.16
N ALA A 171 20.47 -12.16 -12.41
CA ALA A 171 20.37 -10.92 -13.18
C ALA A 171 19.39 -9.94 -12.55
N GLU A 172 18.23 -10.42 -12.10
CA GLU A 172 17.21 -9.60 -11.43
C GLU A 172 17.73 -9.06 -10.10
N LYS A 173 18.38 -9.91 -9.30
CA LYS A 173 19.01 -9.49 -8.03
C LYS A 173 20.09 -8.42 -8.27
N LYS A 174 20.87 -8.55 -9.34
CA LYS A 174 21.87 -7.54 -9.71
C LYS A 174 21.19 -6.23 -10.11
N ARG A 175 20.15 -6.27 -10.93
CA ARG A 175 19.38 -5.08 -11.35
C ARG A 175 18.82 -4.33 -10.15
N LEU A 176 18.21 -5.04 -9.20
CA LEU A 176 17.67 -4.45 -7.97
C LEU A 176 18.78 -3.84 -7.09
N ALA A 177 19.94 -4.49 -7.01
CA ALA A 177 21.09 -3.95 -6.28
C ALA A 177 21.63 -2.66 -6.93
N ASP A 178 21.74 -2.63 -8.27
CA ASP A 178 22.19 -1.47 -9.03
C ASP A 178 21.19 -0.31 -8.90
N GLU A 179 19.88 -0.57 -8.97
CA GLU A 179 18.82 0.43 -8.77
C GLU A 179 18.83 0.99 -7.35
N ALA A 180 18.98 0.13 -6.33
CA ALA A 180 19.09 0.55 -4.94
C ALA A 180 20.34 1.42 -4.70
N ALA A 181 21.47 1.07 -5.32
CA ALA A 181 22.70 1.85 -5.26
C ALA A 181 22.54 3.22 -5.94
N ALA A 182 21.92 3.27 -7.13
CA ALA A 182 21.63 4.50 -7.85
C ALA A 182 20.70 5.43 -7.04
N ARG A 183 19.62 4.89 -6.46
CA ARG A 183 18.69 5.63 -5.62
C ARG A 183 19.38 6.20 -4.37
N LYS A 184 20.28 5.44 -3.75
CA LYS A 184 21.07 5.92 -2.59
C LYS A 184 22.03 7.04 -2.99
N ALA A 185 22.69 6.92 -4.14
CA ALA A 185 23.58 7.95 -4.66
C ALA A 185 22.82 9.24 -5.01
N GLU A 186 21.66 9.12 -5.67
CA GLU A 186 20.80 10.26 -6.00
C GLU A 186 20.23 10.93 -4.74
N ALA A 187 19.74 10.15 -3.77
CA ALA A 187 19.25 10.67 -2.50
C ALA A 187 20.35 11.44 -1.74
N LYS A 188 21.58 10.94 -1.76
CA LYS A 188 22.73 11.65 -1.18
C LYS A 188 22.99 12.97 -1.91
N ARG A 189 22.99 12.96 -3.25
CA ARG A 189 23.23 14.18 -4.06
C ARG A 189 22.15 15.24 -3.83
N LEU A 190 20.89 14.83 -3.70
CA LEU A 190 19.76 15.70 -3.35
C LEU A 190 19.90 16.28 -1.93
N ALA A 191 20.34 15.46 -0.97
CA ALA A 191 20.59 15.93 0.39
C ALA A 191 21.75 16.95 0.44
N ASP A 192 22.84 16.67 -0.29
CA ASP A 192 23.99 17.59 -0.40
C ASP A 192 23.56 18.92 -1.09
N GLN A 193 22.75 18.86 -2.15
CA GLN A 193 22.21 20.05 -2.82
C GLN A 193 21.29 20.88 -1.92
N LYS A 194 20.41 20.24 -1.14
CA LYS A 194 19.55 20.95 -0.17
C LYS A 194 20.37 21.61 0.91
N ALA A 195 21.36 20.91 1.47
CA ALA A 195 22.26 21.47 2.47
C ALA A 195 23.03 22.70 1.93
N GLU A 196 23.46 22.66 0.66
CA GLU A 196 24.12 23.81 0.02
C GLU A 196 23.14 24.98 -0.23
N GLN A 197 21.91 24.71 -0.66
CA GLN A 197 20.87 25.73 -0.83
C GLN A 197 20.50 26.38 0.50
N ASP A 198 20.25 25.58 1.54
CA ASP A 198 19.93 26.08 2.88
C ASP A 198 21.08 26.94 3.43
N ALA A 199 22.34 26.54 3.19
CA ALA A 199 23.51 27.34 3.58
C ALA A 199 23.61 28.67 2.80
N LYS A 200 23.32 28.66 1.50
CA LYS A 200 23.30 29.87 0.66
C LYS A 200 22.16 30.81 1.07
N GLU A 201 20.96 30.29 1.33
CA GLU A 201 19.83 31.09 1.81
C GLU A 201 20.11 31.69 3.17
N ALA A 202 20.71 30.93 4.10
CA ALA A 202 21.13 31.45 5.39
C ALA A 202 22.18 32.56 5.25
N ALA A 203 23.14 32.39 4.35
CA ALA A 203 24.16 33.41 4.08
C ALA A 203 23.56 34.68 3.43
N LEU A 204 22.68 34.52 2.45
CA LEU A 204 21.97 35.63 1.80
C LEU A 204 21.08 36.37 2.78
N LYS A 205 20.36 35.66 3.65
CA LYS A 205 19.55 36.27 4.69
C LYS A 205 20.41 37.10 5.65
N LYS A 206 21.55 36.56 6.09
CA LYS A 206 22.48 37.29 6.94
C LYS A 206 23.02 38.55 6.25
N GLN A 207 23.40 38.47 4.98
CA GLN A 207 23.82 39.63 4.19
C GLN A 207 22.69 40.66 4.02
N ALA A 208 21.45 40.21 3.80
CA ALA A 208 20.29 41.09 3.69
C ALA A 208 20.00 41.80 5.01
N ASP A 209 20.09 41.08 6.14
CA ASP A 209 19.91 41.65 7.48
C ASP A 209 21.02 42.68 7.80
N GLU A 210 22.28 42.38 7.45
CA GLU A 210 23.42 43.32 7.58
C GLU A 210 23.24 44.56 6.70
N LEU A 211 22.81 44.39 5.44
CA LEU A 211 22.56 45.50 4.52
C LEU A 211 21.39 46.37 4.99
N ALA A 212 20.32 45.76 5.47
CA ALA A 212 19.16 46.46 6.00
C ALA A 212 19.51 47.26 7.27
N ALA A 213 20.32 46.68 8.17
CA ALA A 213 20.85 47.40 9.33
C ALA A 213 21.70 48.60 8.90
N HIS A 214 22.61 48.41 7.95
CA HIS A 214 23.46 49.49 7.46
C HIS A 214 22.68 50.59 6.71
N GLN A 215 21.66 50.22 5.92
CA GLN A 215 20.77 51.18 5.27
C GLN A 215 19.96 51.99 6.28
N LYS A 216 19.51 51.35 7.36
CA LYS A 216 18.80 52.02 8.45
C LYS A 216 19.71 53.01 9.16
N GLU A 217 20.94 52.63 9.51
CA GLU A 217 21.93 53.54 10.10
C GLU A 217 22.21 54.74 9.18
N LEU A 218 22.38 54.50 7.88
CA LEU A 218 22.60 55.55 6.90
C LEU A 218 21.40 56.48 6.76
N GLN A 219 20.18 55.95 6.86
CA GLN A 219 18.95 56.73 6.81
C GLN A 219 18.77 57.56 8.08
N ASP A 220 18.98 56.96 9.26
CA ASP A 220 18.94 57.67 10.55
C ASP A 220 19.98 58.81 10.58
N GLU A 221 21.16 58.59 10.00
CA GLU A 221 22.20 59.62 9.86
C GLU A 221 21.79 60.73 8.89
N LYS A 222 21.21 60.38 7.73
CA LYS A 222 20.68 61.37 6.78
C LYS A 222 19.55 62.20 7.38
N ASP A 223 18.65 61.57 8.11
CA ASP A 223 17.53 62.24 8.76
C ASP A 223 18.03 63.18 9.87
N ARG A 224 19.08 62.78 10.60
CA ARG A 224 19.77 63.65 11.57
C ARG A 224 20.38 64.88 10.90
N ILE A 225 21.13 64.68 9.82
CA ILE A 225 21.75 65.78 9.05
C ILE A 225 20.67 66.71 8.48
N ALA A 226 19.59 66.15 7.94
CA ALA A 226 18.48 66.92 7.38
C ALA A 226 17.74 67.74 8.44
N LEU A 227 17.54 67.19 9.64
CA LEU A 227 16.96 67.91 10.78
C LEU A 227 17.88 69.07 11.20
N GLU A 228 19.19 68.83 11.29
CA GLU A 228 20.17 69.85 11.68
C GLU A 228 20.28 70.97 10.63
N GLU A 229 20.23 70.63 9.34
CA GLU A 229 20.16 71.62 8.26
C GLU A 229 18.84 72.40 8.25
N ALA A 230 17.71 71.74 8.51
CA ALA A 230 16.42 72.40 8.60
C ALA A 230 16.37 73.38 9.77
N GLU A 231 16.95 73.03 10.91
CA GLU A 231 17.10 73.93 12.06
C GLU A 231 18.02 75.11 11.75
N LYS A 232 19.16 74.89 11.07
CA LYS A 232 20.05 75.98 10.63
C LYS A 232 19.34 76.93 9.66
N LYS A 233 18.64 76.41 8.65
CA LYS A 233 17.86 77.21 7.70
C LYS A 233 16.71 77.95 8.37
N ALA A 234 16.01 77.33 9.32
CA ALA A 234 14.95 77.97 10.08
C ALA A 234 15.49 79.08 10.99
N ALA A 235 16.65 78.88 11.63
CA ALA A 235 17.33 79.88 12.44
C ALA A 235 17.83 81.06 11.59
N GLU A 236 18.36 80.79 10.40
CA GLU A 236 18.79 81.80 9.44
C GLU A 236 17.60 82.61 8.91
N HIS A 237 16.51 81.93 8.52
CA HIS A 237 15.28 82.60 8.09
C HIS A 237 14.66 83.45 9.22
N ARG A 238 14.74 83.01 10.49
CA ARG A 238 14.33 83.82 11.65
C ARG A 238 15.20 85.07 11.82
N LYS A 239 16.52 84.97 11.62
CA LYS A 239 17.43 86.12 11.68
C LYS A 239 17.17 87.11 10.54
N ILE A 240 16.96 86.62 9.32
CA ILE A 240 16.64 87.46 8.15
C ILE A 240 15.30 88.16 8.36
N LYS A 241 14.27 87.44 8.82
CA LYS A 241 12.96 88.03 9.10
C LYS A 241 13.02 89.08 10.22
N ALA A 242 13.74 88.81 11.31
CA ALA A 242 13.93 89.77 12.40
C ALA A 242 14.69 91.03 11.94
N ALA A 243 15.69 90.89 11.06
CA ALA A 243 16.41 92.02 10.48
C ALA A 243 15.54 92.83 9.49
N ALA A 244 14.70 92.15 8.70
CA ALA A 244 13.75 92.81 7.80
C ALA A 244 12.66 93.56 8.57
N ASP A 245 12.10 92.95 9.62
CA ASP A 245 11.08 93.58 10.47
C ASP A 245 11.66 94.78 11.25
N ALA A 246 12.92 94.70 11.70
CA ALA A 246 13.62 95.83 12.34
C ALA A 246 13.89 96.98 11.36
N LYS A 247 14.28 96.67 10.11
CA LYS A 247 14.49 97.69 9.06
C LYS A 247 13.18 98.35 8.65
N ALA A 248 12.11 97.57 8.48
CA ALA A 248 10.79 98.10 8.15
C ALA A 248 10.24 99.01 9.26
N LYS A 249 10.50 98.68 10.54
CA LYS A 249 10.14 99.55 11.67
C LYS A 249 10.93 100.86 11.66
N ALA A 250 12.24 100.81 11.43
CA ALA A 250 13.08 102.01 11.34
C ALA A 250 12.70 102.91 10.16
N GLU A 251 12.31 102.33 9.02
CA GLU A 251 11.89 103.08 7.83
C GLU A 251 10.51 103.73 8.00
N LYS A 252 9.60 103.07 8.75
CA LYS A 252 8.32 103.66 9.14
C LYS A 252 8.50 104.79 10.15
N ASP A 253 9.33 104.59 11.17
CA ASP A 253 9.61 105.61 12.18
C ASP A 253 10.33 106.83 11.57
N ALA A 254 11.12 106.66 10.52
CA ALA A 254 11.75 107.75 9.76
C ALA A 254 10.73 108.54 8.89
N LYS A 255 9.82 107.84 8.20
CA LYS A 255 8.75 108.50 7.43
C LYS A 255 7.76 109.27 8.31
N ASP A 256 7.39 108.70 9.45
CA ASP A 256 6.48 109.35 10.41
C ASP A 256 7.12 110.61 11.06
N ALA A 257 8.46 110.69 11.09
CA ALA A 257 9.18 111.90 11.52
C ALA A 257 9.23 112.98 10.42
N GLU A 258 9.44 112.57 9.17
CA GLU A 258 9.50 113.47 8.01
C GLU A 258 8.13 114.12 7.72
N GLU A 259 7.02 113.38 7.85
CA GLU A 259 5.67 113.93 7.72
C GLU A 259 5.30 114.94 8.81
N ARG A 260 5.90 114.85 10.01
CA ARG A 260 5.67 115.81 11.11
C ARG A 260 6.39 117.14 10.89
N GLU A 261 7.59 117.13 10.30
CA GLU A 261 8.29 118.37 9.92
C GLU A 261 7.54 119.11 8.81
N LEU A 262 7.06 118.39 7.79
CA LEU A 262 6.34 118.99 6.67
C LEU A 262 4.96 119.55 7.07
N ALA A 263 4.31 118.97 8.08
CA ALA A 263 3.07 119.50 8.64
C ALA A 263 3.28 120.81 9.42
N ALA A 264 4.39 120.91 10.18
CA ALA A 264 4.72 122.12 10.95
C ALA A 264 5.05 123.32 10.04
N GLU A 265 5.74 123.08 8.91
CA GLU A 265 6.11 124.15 7.98
C GLU A 265 4.91 124.75 7.22
N ASN A 266 3.91 123.92 6.90
CA ASN A 266 2.70 124.37 6.20
C ASN A 266 1.71 125.14 7.11
N GLU A 267 1.71 124.88 8.42
CA GLU A 267 0.86 125.60 9.37
C GLU A 267 1.38 127.04 9.64
N ALA A 268 2.70 127.25 9.61
CA ALA A 268 3.30 128.57 9.75
C ALA A 268 2.96 129.51 8.57
N LYS A 269 2.97 129.01 7.33
CA LYS A 269 2.62 129.79 6.12
C LYS A 269 1.15 130.22 6.09
N ARG A 270 0.26 129.47 6.74
CA ARG A 270 -1.18 129.77 6.76
C ARG A 270 -1.56 130.91 7.71
N LYS A 271 -0.79 131.15 8.78
CA LYS A 271 -1.08 132.23 9.76
C LYS A 271 -0.72 133.63 9.26
N LEU A 272 0.27 133.76 8.37
CA LEU A 272 0.68 135.05 7.78
C LEU A 272 -0.29 135.59 6.70
N ALA A 273 -1.06 134.71 6.06
CA ALA A 273 -1.94 135.08 4.94
C ALA A 273 -3.30 135.70 5.35
N LEU A 274 -3.61 135.78 6.65
CA LEU A 274 -4.95 136.15 7.15
C LEU A 274 -5.02 137.49 7.91
N LEU A 275 -3.95 138.29 7.94
CA LEU A 275 -3.94 139.61 8.58
C LEU A 275 -4.47 140.74 7.64
N PRO A 276 -5.27 141.71 8.14
CA PRO A 276 -5.77 142.85 7.36
C PRO A 276 -4.65 143.81 6.89
N ASP A 277 -4.82 144.44 5.73
CA ASP A 277 -3.74 145.14 5.00
C ASP A 277 -3.09 146.33 5.73
N LYS A 278 -3.78 146.95 6.70
CA LYS A 278 -3.20 148.01 7.56
C LYS A 278 -2.07 147.47 8.44
N GLU A 279 -2.18 146.24 8.93
CA GLU A 279 -1.16 145.61 9.80
C GLU A 279 0.00 145.02 8.99
N LYS A 280 -0.27 144.51 7.78
CA LYS A 280 0.78 144.06 6.84
C LYS A 280 1.76 145.17 6.50
N LEU A 281 1.29 146.41 6.34
CA LEU A 281 2.15 147.54 6.02
C LEU A 281 2.96 148.01 7.24
N THR A 282 2.37 148.00 8.44
CA THR A 282 3.09 148.38 9.68
C THR A 282 4.19 147.37 10.03
N GLU A 283 3.95 146.08 9.83
CA GLU A 283 4.95 145.04 10.08
C GLU A 283 6.05 145.04 9.00
N TRP A 284 5.72 145.41 7.76
CA TRP A 284 6.72 145.60 6.70
C TRP A 284 7.62 146.82 6.94
N VAL A 285 7.07 147.96 7.36
CA VAL A 285 7.86 149.17 7.68
C VAL A 285 8.75 148.94 8.91
N ASN A 286 8.24 148.26 9.95
CA ASN A 286 9.04 147.97 11.15
C ASN A 286 10.18 146.96 10.93
N ASN A 287 10.04 146.07 9.94
CA ASN A 287 11.09 145.12 9.55
C ASN A 287 11.86 145.57 8.30
N PHE A 288 11.73 146.83 7.87
CA PHE A 288 12.50 147.35 6.75
C PHE A 288 13.93 147.71 7.22
N GLU A 289 14.82 146.73 7.17
CA GLU A 289 16.26 146.95 7.38
C GLU A 289 16.88 147.58 6.13
N ILE A 290 17.46 148.77 6.29
CA ILE A 290 18.22 149.45 5.23
C ILE A 290 19.47 148.61 4.94
N PRO A 291 19.70 148.15 3.69
CA PRO A 291 20.86 147.33 3.36
C PRO A 291 22.16 148.07 3.68
N ASP A 292 23.12 147.38 4.31
CA ASP A 292 24.45 147.91 4.58
C ASP A 292 25.09 148.47 3.30
N MET A 293 25.55 149.73 3.37
CA MET A 293 26.26 150.37 2.27
C MET A 293 27.57 149.62 1.98
N PRO A 294 27.87 149.27 0.71
CA PRO A 294 29.11 148.62 0.37
C PRO A 294 30.31 149.54 0.68
N ASP A 295 31.42 148.93 1.10
CA ASP A 295 32.63 149.63 1.55
C ASP A 295 33.29 150.36 0.36
N ILE A 296 33.14 151.68 0.27
CA ILE A 296 33.64 152.53 -0.84
C ILE A 296 34.63 153.56 -0.27
N GLU A 297 35.89 153.51 -0.74
CA GLU A 297 36.97 154.36 -0.23
C GLU A 297 36.95 155.83 -0.76
N SER A 298 36.08 156.13 -1.73
CA SER A 298 35.96 157.47 -2.32
C SER A 298 35.07 158.40 -1.48
N ARG A 299 35.68 159.47 -0.94
CA ARG A 299 35.02 160.41 -0.02
C ARG A 299 33.85 161.18 -0.65
N GLU A 300 33.93 161.53 -1.94
CA GLU A 300 32.81 162.18 -2.67
C GLU A 300 31.60 161.26 -2.83
N VAL A 301 31.81 159.95 -2.99
CA VAL A 301 30.74 158.97 -3.20
C VAL A 301 30.03 158.63 -1.89
N LEU A 302 30.77 158.59 -0.78
CA LEU A 302 30.20 158.41 0.56
C LEU A 302 29.23 159.56 0.93
N GLU A 303 29.54 160.79 0.54
CA GLU A 303 28.70 161.94 0.86
C GLU A 303 27.40 161.94 0.04
N ILE A 304 27.43 161.51 -1.23
CA ILE A 304 26.24 161.30 -2.05
C ILE A 304 25.37 160.16 -1.48
N GLY A 305 25.99 159.05 -1.08
CA GLY A 305 25.28 157.93 -0.46
C GLY A 305 24.59 158.32 0.84
N ARG A 306 25.26 159.12 1.68
CA ARG A 306 24.68 159.60 2.94
C ARG A 306 23.48 160.53 2.71
N ILE A 307 23.59 161.46 1.76
CA ILE A 307 22.48 162.36 1.39
C ILE A 307 21.29 161.54 0.83
N GLY A 308 21.55 160.46 0.08
CA GLY A 308 20.51 159.57 -0.43
C GLY A 308 19.76 158.80 0.67
N VAL A 309 20.47 158.29 1.67
CA VAL A 309 19.86 157.57 2.81
C VAL A 309 19.06 158.53 3.70
N GLU A 310 19.58 159.73 3.99
CA GLU A 310 18.84 160.75 4.75
C GLU A 310 17.54 161.18 4.05
N TYR A 311 17.51 161.25 2.70
CA TYR A 311 16.29 161.57 1.96
C TYR A 311 15.23 160.45 2.04
N ILE A 312 15.65 159.18 2.03
CA ILE A 312 14.75 158.03 2.17
C ILE A 312 14.13 157.99 3.57
N GLU A 313 14.92 158.23 4.62
CA GLU A 313 14.42 158.31 6.00
C GLU A 313 13.39 159.43 6.17
N LEU A 314 13.66 160.61 5.60
CA LEU A 314 12.75 161.76 5.69
C LEU A 314 11.43 161.50 4.93
N THR A 315 11.48 160.80 3.81
CA THR A 315 10.29 160.46 3.01
C THR A 315 9.44 159.41 3.72
N LEU A 316 10.07 158.36 4.28
CA LEU A 316 9.38 157.32 5.04
C LEU A 316 8.74 157.86 6.33
N HIS A 317 9.42 158.75 7.04
CA HIS A 317 8.84 159.45 8.20
C HIS A 317 7.70 160.40 7.80
N GLY A 318 7.78 161.06 6.63
CA GLY A 318 6.68 161.85 6.08
C GLY A 318 5.44 161.00 5.79
N MET A 319 5.62 159.84 5.15
CA MET A 319 4.53 158.89 4.84
C MET A 319 3.88 158.32 6.10
N LEU A 320 4.66 158.02 7.15
CA LEU A 320 4.11 157.59 8.44
C LEU A 320 3.24 158.68 9.09
N LYS A 321 3.64 159.96 8.97
CA LYS A 321 2.91 161.08 9.58
C LYS A 321 1.59 161.40 8.87
N GLU A 322 1.53 161.29 7.54
CA GLU A 322 0.27 161.42 6.79
C GLU A 322 -0.72 160.27 7.05
N ILE A 323 -0.21 159.08 7.38
CA ILE A 323 -1.03 157.90 7.75
C ILE A 323 -1.57 158.01 9.18
N GLU A 324 -0.87 158.68 10.11
CA GLU A 324 -1.40 158.94 11.45
C GLU A 324 -2.51 160.00 11.47
N GLU A 325 -2.65 160.81 10.41
CA GLU A 325 -3.72 161.80 10.25
C GLU A 325 -4.98 161.24 9.52
N LEU A 326 -5.00 159.94 9.13
CA LEU A 326 -6.11 159.22 8.45
C LEU A 326 -6.69 158.04 9.24
#